data_AF-A0A146KCH7-F1
#
_entry.id   AF-A0A146KCH7-F1
#
_cell.length_a   1.000
_cell.length_b   1.000
_cell.length_c   1.000
_cell.angle_alpha   90.00
_cell.angle_beta   90.00
_cell.angle_gamma   90.00
#
_symmetry.space_group_name_H-M   'P 1'
#
loop_
_entity.id
_entity.type
_entity.pdbx_description
1 polymer ?
#
loop_
_entity_poly.entity_id
_entity_poly.type
_entity_poly.pdbx_seq_one_letter_code
_entity_poly.pdbx_strand_id
1 'polypeptide(L)'
;TNEGSTFSLVFQCYVELLNFEQTILNMKPKLLRFVMSSVRDQVNLFPFTQFSDIKQQQSDSLMKSLETNMQKYLFQLIQLYKQDKITTYRFIYEINFLSTRSYNDQSQYPIFPALFGQQAPDRDIEFRQLKYPIVFGGMQRIQTLIQKCKDSLEFGSQQPISSIHFSHSQTSSWWQMRIEPFTSAHLILQNCKFDAPDRLFSNTFSQFKNALTNQQNCEEVIAELFYDPSFLFNVNLQEFGSTQAGEKVGNVRIPDMFQDAINYVDVMSQFLEQKSLKAQIMQWVQMVFS
;
A
#
# COMPACT_ATOMS: atom_id res chain seq x y z
N THR A 1 26.92 -21.70 36.53
CA THR A 1 26.36 -22.80 35.71
C THR A 1 24.96 -22.40 35.26
N ASN A 2 24.62 -22.63 33.99
CA ASN A 2 23.35 -22.35 33.28
C ASN A 2 23.09 -20.99 32.59
N GLU A 3 23.97 -19.99 32.63
CA GLU A 3 23.76 -18.77 31.81
C GLU A 3 24.13 -18.98 30.34
N GLY A 4 25.24 -19.69 30.06
CA GLY A 4 25.69 -19.96 28.68
C GLY A 4 24.77 -20.90 27.89
N SER A 5 24.10 -21.85 28.55
CA SER A 5 23.13 -22.76 27.90
C SER A 5 21.83 -22.06 27.56
N THR A 6 21.41 -21.08 28.38
CA THR A 6 20.18 -20.30 28.16
C THR A 6 20.39 -19.29 27.04
N PHE A 7 21.56 -18.63 26.97
CA PHE A 7 21.94 -17.79 25.82
C PHE A 7 22.07 -18.59 24.53
N SER A 8 22.62 -19.80 24.58
CA SER A 8 22.69 -20.68 23.41
C SER A 8 21.31 -21.10 22.93
N LEU A 9 20.37 -21.44 23.83
CA LEU A 9 18.99 -21.79 23.45
C LEU A 9 18.23 -20.59 22.89
N VAL A 10 18.39 -19.40 23.50
CA VAL A 10 17.79 -18.16 23.00
C VAL A 10 18.35 -17.83 21.62
N PHE A 11 19.65 -18.02 21.38
CA PHE A 11 20.29 -17.81 20.08
C PHE A 11 19.89 -18.88 19.05
N GLN A 12 19.64 -20.12 19.48
CA GLN A 12 19.16 -21.19 18.61
C GLN A 12 17.69 -20.97 18.19
N CYS A 13 16.84 -20.53 19.12
CA CYS A 13 15.49 -20.04 18.81
C CYS A 13 15.53 -18.76 17.95
N TYR A 14 16.54 -17.90 18.10
CA TYR A 14 16.77 -16.70 17.29
C TYR A 14 17.18 -17.01 15.83
N VAL A 15 17.86 -18.13 15.60
CA VAL A 15 18.23 -18.60 14.25
C VAL A 15 17.07 -19.32 13.55
N GLU A 16 16.13 -19.90 14.30
CA GLU A 16 14.89 -20.48 13.77
C GLU A 16 13.82 -19.42 13.41
N LEU A 17 13.98 -18.17 13.88
CA LEU A 17 13.13 -17.01 13.59
C LEU A 17 13.47 -16.39 12.22
N LEU A 18 12.93 -17.01 11.17
CA LEU A 18 13.14 -16.62 9.78
C LEU A 18 12.44 -15.30 9.40
N ASN A 19 13.28 -14.30 9.12
CA ASN A 19 13.07 -12.98 8.49
C ASN A 19 13.07 -11.78 9.45
N PHE A 20 14.21 -11.09 9.43
CA PHE A 20 14.45 -9.79 10.04
C PHE A 20 14.23 -8.70 8.99
N GLU A 21 13.32 -7.77 9.25
CA GLU A 21 13.14 -6.57 8.42
C GLU A 21 13.31 -5.31 9.28
N GLN A 22 14.07 -4.33 8.78
CA GLN A 22 14.20 -3.02 9.41
C GLN A 22 12.96 -2.19 9.04
N THR A 23 12.21 -1.69 10.01
CA THR A 23 11.09 -0.78 9.76
C THR A 23 11.50 0.65 10.10
N ILE A 24 11.22 1.56 9.18
CA ILE A 24 11.37 2.99 9.38
C ILE A 24 10.13 3.47 10.15
N LEU A 25 10.27 4.16 11.27
CA LEU A 25 9.11 4.79 11.94
C LEU A 25 9.38 6.29 12.05
N ASN A 26 8.47 7.10 11.51
CA ASN A 26 8.67 8.56 11.38
C ASN A 26 9.99 8.93 10.69
N MET A 27 10.32 8.26 9.58
CA MET A 27 11.55 8.48 8.80
C MET A 27 12.86 8.21 9.56
N LYS A 28 12.81 7.50 10.69
CA LYS A 28 14.00 7.07 11.43
C LYS A 28 14.03 5.54 11.51
N PRO A 29 15.15 4.88 11.17
CA PRO A 29 15.28 3.44 11.38
C PRO A 29 15.26 3.16 12.89
N LYS A 30 14.14 2.63 13.39
CA LYS A 30 13.91 2.52 14.85
C LYS A 30 13.37 1.16 15.29
N LEU A 31 12.95 0.29 14.38
CA LEU A 31 12.31 -0.97 14.73
C LEU A 31 12.86 -2.14 13.92
N LEU A 32 12.97 -3.28 14.59
CA LEU A 32 13.21 -4.58 13.98
C LEU A 32 11.90 -5.36 13.97
N ARG A 33 11.51 -5.86 12.80
CA ARG A 33 10.38 -6.76 12.61
C ARG A 33 10.88 -8.20 12.64
N PHE A 34 10.21 -9.02 13.43
CA PHE A 34 10.36 -10.47 13.45
C PHE A 34 9.14 -11.10 12.79
N VAL A 35 9.35 -11.93 11.77
CA VAL A 35 8.28 -12.77 11.20
C VAL A 35 8.47 -14.19 11.73
N MET A 36 7.49 -14.72 12.47
CA MET A 36 7.55 -16.10 12.97
C MET A 36 6.92 -17.05 11.95
N SER A 37 7.61 -18.15 11.63
CA SER A 37 7.21 -19.10 10.59
C SER A 37 5.99 -19.99 10.95
N SER A 38 5.49 -19.92 12.18
CA SER A 38 4.34 -20.73 12.62
C SER A 38 3.18 -19.86 13.13
N VAL A 39 2.13 -19.77 12.33
CA VAL A 39 0.75 -19.40 12.68
C VAL A 39 0.54 -17.99 13.26
N ARG A 40 -0.01 -17.12 12.40
CA ARG A 40 -0.36 -15.70 12.62
C ARG A 40 0.87 -14.80 12.81
N ASP A 41 0.86 -13.67 12.10
CA ASP A 41 1.81 -12.54 12.25
C ASP A 41 1.73 -11.94 13.67
N GLN A 42 2.12 -12.67 14.70
CA GLN A 42 2.42 -12.10 16.01
C GLN A 42 3.79 -11.45 15.94
N VAL A 43 3.79 -10.15 15.62
CA VAL A 43 4.98 -9.32 15.71
C VAL A 43 5.03 -8.70 17.10
N ASN A 44 5.99 -9.15 17.92
CA ASN A 44 6.37 -8.40 19.11
C ASN A 44 7.14 -7.14 18.64
N LEU A 45 6.46 -6.00 18.66
CA LEU A 45 7.09 -4.70 18.47
C LEU A 45 7.87 -4.37 19.76
N PHE A 46 9.19 -4.48 19.72
CA PHE A 46 10.04 -3.99 20.80
C PHE A 46 10.42 -2.54 20.52
N PRO A 47 9.83 -1.55 21.20
CA PRO A 47 10.30 -0.17 21.11
C PRO A 47 11.66 -0.08 21.81
N PHE A 48 12.74 -0.15 21.05
CA PHE A 48 14.06 0.14 21.60
C PHE A 48 14.20 1.66 21.76
N THR A 49 14.22 2.11 23.02
CA THR A 49 14.39 3.53 23.36
C THR A 49 15.85 3.98 23.30
N GLN A 50 16.83 3.07 23.38
CA GLN A 50 18.26 3.40 23.21
C GLN A 50 19.05 2.25 22.58
N PHE A 51 19.82 2.57 21.53
CA PHE A 51 20.73 1.68 20.79
C PHE A 51 22.13 1.60 21.44
N SER A 52 22.27 1.94 22.72
CA SER A 52 23.57 2.27 23.31
C SER A 52 24.47 1.06 23.63
N ASP A 53 23.95 -0.17 23.71
CA ASP A 53 24.72 -1.26 24.36
C ASP A 53 24.91 -2.54 23.53
N ILE A 54 24.49 -2.56 22.27
CA ILE A 54 25.06 -3.52 21.31
C ILE A 54 26.33 -2.86 20.77
N LYS A 55 27.49 -3.43 21.10
CA LYS A 55 28.81 -2.96 20.61
C LYS A 55 28.67 -2.52 19.15
N GLN A 56 28.82 -1.22 18.91
CA GLN A 56 28.53 -0.52 17.65
C GLN A 56 29.11 -1.24 16.40
N GLN A 57 30.22 -1.95 16.56
CA GLN A 57 30.87 -2.74 15.52
C GLN A 57 30.12 -4.04 15.15
N GLN A 58 29.47 -4.70 16.13
CA GLN A 58 28.63 -5.88 15.91
C GLN A 58 27.29 -5.49 15.26
N SER A 59 26.74 -4.30 15.58
CA SER A 59 25.56 -3.78 14.88
C SER A 59 25.87 -3.47 13.42
N ASP A 60 26.99 -2.83 13.11
CA ASP A 60 27.32 -2.46 11.72
C ASP A 60 27.56 -3.68 10.83
N SER A 61 28.27 -4.69 11.36
CA SER A 61 28.48 -5.95 10.64
C SER A 61 27.18 -6.71 10.41
N LEU A 62 26.27 -6.69 11.40
CA LEU A 62 24.95 -7.31 11.27
C LEU A 62 24.10 -6.57 10.24
N MET A 63 24.05 -5.23 10.31
CA MET A 63 23.29 -4.39 9.38
C MET A 63 23.76 -4.61 7.94
N LYS A 64 25.08 -4.62 7.70
CA LYS A 64 25.64 -4.89 6.37
C LYS A 64 25.31 -6.29 5.85
N SER A 65 25.30 -7.29 6.74
CA SER A 65 24.90 -8.66 6.39
C SER A 65 23.41 -8.72 6.02
N LEU A 66 22.55 -8.03 6.78
CA LEU A 66 21.12 -7.94 6.51
C LEU A 66 20.85 -7.25 5.16
N GLU A 67 21.48 -6.10 4.89
CA GLU A 67 21.38 -5.41 3.61
C GLU A 67 21.79 -6.32 2.44
N THR A 68 22.89 -7.06 2.60
CA THR A 68 23.38 -7.99 1.58
C THR A 68 22.38 -9.13 1.33
N ASN A 69 21.79 -9.69 2.38
CA ASN A 69 20.78 -10.75 2.28
C ASN A 69 19.49 -10.25 1.64
N MET A 70 19.03 -9.04 2.01
CA MET A 70 17.87 -8.39 1.43
C MET A 70 18.07 -8.13 -0.08
N GLN A 71 19.24 -7.62 -0.48
CA GLN A 71 19.58 -7.43 -1.89
C GLN A 71 19.60 -8.76 -2.66
N LYS A 72 20.14 -9.82 -2.07
CA LYS A 72 20.14 -11.17 -2.66
C LYS A 72 18.73 -11.71 -2.83
N TYR A 73 17.87 -11.54 -1.82
CA TYR A 73 16.48 -11.96 -1.88
C TYR A 73 15.69 -11.16 -2.93
N LEU A 74 15.84 -9.84 -2.96
CA LEU A 74 15.23 -8.98 -3.97
C LEU A 74 15.65 -9.41 -5.38
N PHE A 75 16.93 -9.70 -5.60
CA PHE A 75 17.41 -10.21 -6.88
C PHE A 75 16.73 -11.54 -7.24
N GLN A 76 16.66 -12.49 -6.32
CA GLN A 76 15.99 -13.77 -6.54
C GLN A 76 14.49 -13.59 -6.84
N LEU A 77 13.80 -12.74 -6.08
CA LEU A 77 12.38 -12.41 -6.26
C LEU A 77 12.12 -11.86 -7.67
N ILE A 78 12.94 -10.92 -8.14
CA ILE A 78 12.85 -10.37 -9.50
C ILE A 78 13.08 -11.46 -10.56
N GLN A 79 14.03 -12.37 -10.36
CA GLN A 79 14.25 -13.47 -11.30
C GLN A 79 13.07 -14.44 -11.35
N LEU A 80 12.50 -14.81 -10.20
CA LEU A 80 11.31 -15.66 -10.12
C LEU A 80 10.13 -15.01 -10.84
N TYR A 81 9.90 -13.71 -10.63
CA TYR A 81 8.84 -12.98 -11.32
C TYR A 81 9.08 -12.93 -12.82
N LYS A 82 10.29 -12.61 -13.27
CA LYS A 82 10.66 -12.60 -14.71
C LYS A 82 10.44 -13.96 -15.38
N GLN A 83 10.67 -15.06 -14.65
CA GLN A 83 10.48 -16.44 -15.11
C GLN A 83 9.05 -16.98 -14.95
N ASP A 84 8.08 -16.15 -14.54
CA ASP A 84 6.67 -16.56 -14.30
C ASP A 84 6.53 -17.65 -13.22
N LYS A 85 7.47 -17.72 -12.27
CA LYS A 85 7.45 -18.68 -11.15
C LYS A 85 6.67 -18.21 -9.94
N ILE A 86 6.32 -16.93 -9.89
CA ILE A 86 5.46 -16.31 -8.87
C ILE A 86 4.45 -15.40 -9.56
N THR A 87 3.29 -15.22 -8.93
CA THR A 87 2.24 -14.32 -9.42
C THR A 87 2.65 -12.86 -9.30
N THR A 88 2.02 -11.99 -10.09
CA THR A 88 2.18 -10.53 -9.99
C THR A 88 1.79 -10.05 -8.60
N TYR A 89 0.70 -10.57 -8.04
CA TYR A 89 0.28 -10.26 -6.68
C TYR A 89 1.38 -10.60 -5.66
N ARG A 90 1.93 -11.82 -5.70
CA ARG A 90 3.00 -12.25 -4.78
C ARG A 90 4.25 -11.39 -4.93
N PHE A 91 4.61 -11.04 -6.15
CA PHE A 91 5.74 -10.16 -6.41
C PHE A 91 5.57 -8.79 -5.76
N ILE A 92 4.44 -8.11 -5.99
CA ILE A 92 4.16 -6.78 -5.41
C ILE A 92 4.03 -6.85 -3.88
N TYR A 93 3.37 -7.90 -3.37
CA TYR A 93 3.25 -8.17 -1.95
C TYR A 93 4.64 -8.20 -1.29
N GLU A 94 5.55 -9.03 -1.80
CA GLU A 94 6.90 -9.17 -1.25
C GLU A 94 7.71 -7.86 -1.37
N ILE A 95 7.60 -7.14 -2.48
CA ILE A 95 8.23 -5.82 -2.64
C ILE A 95 7.78 -4.85 -1.55
N ASN A 96 6.49 -4.81 -1.20
CA ASN A 96 6.01 -3.94 -0.12
C ASN A 96 6.73 -4.23 1.20
N PHE A 97 6.85 -5.49 1.60
CA PHE A 97 7.54 -5.87 2.84
C PHE A 97 9.04 -5.56 2.80
N LEU A 98 9.69 -5.83 1.67
CA LEU A 98 11.10 -5.47 1.48
C LEU A 98 11.32 -3.95 1.55
N SER A 99 10.31 -3.17 1.17
CA SER A 99 10.27 -1.72 1.31
C SER A 99 9.72 -1.24 2.65
N THR A 100 9.76 -2.10 3.68
CA THR A 100 9.43 -1.80 5.07
C THR A 100 7.95 -1.56 5.36
N ARG A 101 7.06 -1.77 4.38
CA ARG A 101 5.61 -1.66 4.54
C ARG A 101 5.04 -2.84 5.31
N SER A 102 3.96 -2.61 6.04
CA SER A 102 3.37 -3.59 6.95
C SER A 102 1.90 -3.33 7.20
N TYR A 103 1.12 -4.39 7.35
CA TYR A 103 -0.27 -4.32 7.81
C TYR A 103 -0.41 -3.76 9.23
N ASN A 104 0.67 -3.80 10.02
CA ASN A 104 0.68 -3.32 11.40
C ASN A 104 0.95 -1.80 11.53
N ASP A 105 1.42 -1.14 10.47
CA ASP A 105 1.64 0.31 10.45
C ASP A 105 0.78 0.93 9.35
N GLN A 106 -0.31 1.60 9.74
CA GLN A 106 -1.20 2.26 8.79
C GLN A 106 -0.49 3.31 7.94
N SER A 107 0.53 3.99 8.46
CA SER A 107 1.29 5.00 7.71
C SER A 107 2.11 4.40 6.58
N GLN A 108 2.43 3.11 6.68
CA GLN A 108 3.21 2.32 5.74
C GLN A 108 2.47 1.06 5.33
N TYR A 109 1.15 1.16 5.14
CA TYR A 109 0.35 0.03 4.70
C TYR A 109 0.79 -0.46 3.30
N PRO A 110 0.67 -1.76 2.99
CA PRO A 110 0.98 -2.25 1.65
C PRO A 110 0.14 -1.56 0.57
N ILE A 111 0.78 -1.21 -0.55
CA ILE A 111 0.17 -0.54 -1.68
C ILE A 111 0.32 -1.35 -2.96
N PHE A 112 -0.69 -1.25 -3.81
CA PHE A 112 -0.79 -1.92 -5.10
C PHE A 112 -1.19 -0.90 -6.17
N PRO A 113 -0.87 -1.16 -7.45
CA PRO A 113 -1.21 -0.23 -8.51
C PRO A 113 -2.72 -0.15 -8.72
N ALA A 114 -3.27 1.05 -8.75
CA ALA A 114 -4.59 1.31 -9.29
C ALA A 114 -4.58 0.96 -10.78
N LEU A 115 -5.42 0.01 -11.20
CA LEU A 115 -5.39 -0.53 -12.56
C LEU A 115 -6.37 0.19 -13.50
N PHE A 116 -7.47 0.74 -12.99
CA PHE A 116 -8.49 1.40 -13.81
C PHE A 116 -8.05 2.78 -14.29
N GLY A 117 -8.30 3.03 -15.58
CA GLY A 117 -8.26 4.34 -16.22
C GLY A 117 -9.66 4.96 -16.31
N GLN A 118 -10.07 5.36 -17.51
CA GLN A 118 -11.39 5.91 -17.79
C GLN A 118 -12.31 4.87 -18.43
N GLN A 119 -13.61 4.94 -18.17
CA GLN A 119 -14.59 4.20 -18.97
C GLN A 119 -14.74 4.90 -20.32
N ALA A 120 -14.40 4.21 -21.40
CA ALA A 120 -14.74 4.67 -22.75
C ALA A 120 -16.27 4.56 -22.95
N PRO A 121 -16.88 5.41 -23.80
CA PRO A 121 -18.32 5.37 -24.09
C PRO A 121 -18.79 3.98 -24.57
N ASP A 122 -17.93 3.24 -25.26
CA ASP A 122 -18.17 1.91 -25.80
C ASP A 122 -17.53 0.80 -24.95
N ARG A 123 -17.95 0.67 -23.69
CA ARG A 123 -17.76 -0.49 -22.77
C ARG A 123 -16.35 -1.03 -22.48
N ASP A 124 -15.33 -0.71 -23.25
CA ASP A 124 -13.96 -1.14 -22.99
C ASP A 124 -13.37 -0.26 -21.88
N ILE A 125 -13.03 -0.88 -20.77
CA ILE A 125 -12.30 -0.25 -19.69
C ILE A 125 -10.92 0.13 -20.24
N GLU A 126 -10.61 1.42 -20.33
CA GLU A 126 -9.24 1.84 -20.56
C GLU A 126 -8.47 1.75 -19.24
N PHE A 127 -7.33 1.08 -19.26
CA PHE A 127 -6.51 0.89 -18.07
C PHE A 127 -5.47 2.00 -17.92
N ARG A 128 -5.10 2.27 -16.67
CA ARG A 128 -4.07 3.26 -16.36
C ARG A 128 -2.72 2.80 -16.91
N GLN A 129 -2.00 3.71 -17.55
CA GLN A 129 -0.61 3.47 -17.93
C GLN A 129 0.27 3.52 -16.66
N LEU A 130 0.76 2.36 -16.20
CA LEU A 130 1.49 2.28 -14.92
C LEU A 130 2.92 2.84 -14.96
N LYS A 131 3.41 3.19 -16.15
CA LYS A 131 4.70 3.86 -16.36
C LYS A 131 4.75 5.29 -15.82
N TYR A 132 3.60 5.86 -15.45
CA TYR A 132 3.51 7.20 -14.87
C TYR A 132 2.95 7.13 -13.44
N PRO A 133 3.39 8.04 -12.55
CA PRO A 133 2.82 8.13 -11.21
C PRO A 133 1.34 8.46 -11.31
N ILE A 134 0.52 7.90 -10.42
CA ILE A 134 -0.92 8.17 -10.40
C ILE A 134 -1.24 9.67 -10.28
N VAL A 135 -0.37 10.45 -9.65
CA VAL A 135 -0.49 11.91 -9.54
C VAL A 135 -0.47 12.64 -10.89
N PHE A 136 0.10 12.04 -11.94
CA PHE A 136 0.05 12.63 -13.27
C PHE A 136 -1.35 12.48 -13.87
N GLY A 137 -2.09 11.44 -13.50
CA GLY A 137 -3.46 11.22 -13.93
C GLY A 137 -3.60 11.28 -15.46
N GLY A 138 -4.56 12.08 -15.94
CA GLY A 138 -4.75 12.35 -17.37
C GLY A 138 -3.98 13.58 -17.88
N MET A 139 -3.93 13.75 -19.21
CA MET A 139 -3.21 14.83 -19.89
C MET A 139 -3.54 16.25 -19.38
N GLN A 140 -4.80 16.51 -19.01
CA GLN A 140 -5.21 17.79 -18.43
C GLN A 140 -4.53 18.08 -17.08
N ARG A 141 -4.38 17.06 -16.23
CA ARG A 141 -3.67 17.19 -14.95
C ARG A 141 -2.18 17.41 -15.19
N ILE A 142 -1.57 16.68 -16.13
CA ILE A 142 -0.18 16.90 -16.55
C ILE A 142 0.07 18.35 -16.98
N GLN A 143 -0.79 18.92 -17.83
CA GLN A 143 -0.67 20.31 -18.27
C GLN A 143 -0.70 21.30 -17.10
N THR A 144 -1.60 21.06 -16.13
CA THR A 144 -1.70 21.87 -14.92
C THR A 144 -0.44 21.75 -14.05
N LEU A 145 0.10 20.54 -13.89
CA LEU A 145 1.35 20.30 -13.15
C LEU A 145 2.54 20.99 -13.82
N ILE A 146 2.64 20.90 -15.16
CA ILE A 146 3.68 21.60 -15.93
C ILE A 146 3.58 23.11 -15.71
N GLN A 147 2.37 23.68 -15.73
CA GLN A 147 2.20 25.11 -15.49
C GLN A 147 2.63 25.49 -14.08
N LYS A 148 2.21 24.75 -13.05
CA LYS A 148 2.67 24.96 -11.66
C LYS A 148 4.19 24.89 -11.53
N CYS A 149 4.85 23.95 -12.22
CA CYS A 149 6.31 23.87 -12.24
C CYS A 149 6.95 25.10 -12.90
N LYS A 150 6.41 25.56 -14.04
CA LYS A 150 6.89 26.78 -14.71
C LYS A 150 6.76 28.00 -13.81
N ASP A 151 5.59 28.21 -13.23
CA ASP A 151 5.33 29.32 -12.31
C ASP A 151 6.31 29.25 -11.11
N SER A 152 6.48 28.07 -10.51
CA SER A 152 7.42 27.86 -9.40
C SER A 152 8.86 28.27 -9.76
N LEU A 153 9.32 27.87 -10.95
CA LEU A 153 10.65 28.20 -11.48
C LEU A 153 10.81 29.70 -11.77
N GLU A 154 9.79 30.35 -12.33
CA GLU A 154 9.77 31.80 -12.59
C GLU A 154 9.90 32.62 -11.31
N PHE A 155 9.30 32.15 -10.20
CA PHE A 155 9.41 32.78 -8.88
C PHE A 155 10.63 32.31 -8.06
N GLY A 156 11.56 31.56 -8.65
CA GLY A 156 12.79 31.10 -7.98
C GLY A 156 12.55 30.10 -6.84
N SER A 157 11.38 29.45 -6.82
CA SER A 157 11.02 28.45 -5.82
C SER A 157 11.12 27.04 -6.40
N GLN A 158 11.67 26.09 -5.62
CA GLN A 158 11.67 24.67 -5.97
C GLN A 158 10.56 23.96 -5.19
N GLN A 159 9.31 24.26 -5.52
CA GLN A 159 8.17 23.57 -4.89
C GLN A 159 8.04 22.17 -5.48
N PRO A 160 7.70 21.15 -4.67
CA PRO A 160 7.43 19.81 -5.17
C PRO A 160 6.24 19.84 -6.14
N ILE A 161 6.30 18.98 -7.17
CA ILE A 161 5.28 18.86 -8.23
C ILE A 161 3.89 18.56 -7.63
N SER A 162 3.85 17.82 -6.53
CA SER A 162 2.66 17.57 -5.73
C SER A 162 3.03 17.49 -4.26
N SER A 163 2.19 18.04 -3.39
CA SER A 163 2.26 17.86 -1.93
C SER A 163 1.53 16.60 -1.44
N ILE A 164 0.87 15.87 -2.34
CA ILE A 164 -0.03 14.76 -2.01
C ILE A 164 0.72 13.44 -2.24
N HIS A 165 0.80 12.64 -1.18
CA HIS A 165 1.37 11.30 -1.21
C HIS A 165 0.30 10.27 -1.58
N PHE A 166 0.69 9.30 -2.42
CA PHE A 166 -0.15 8.18 -2.85
C PHE A 166 -0.46 7.15 -1.75
N SER A 167 0.18 7.30 -0.58
CA SER A 167 0.07 6.42 0.58
C SER A 167 0.23 7.26 1.84
N HIS A 168 -0.79 7.30 2.69
CA HIS A 168 -0.74 7.92 4.01
C HIS A 168 -1.58 7.10 5.00
N SER A 169 -1.44 7.37 6.30
CA SER A 169 -2.12 6.60 7.37
C SER A 169 -3.63 6.51 7.22
N GLN A 170 -4.23 7.56 6.66
CA GLN A 170 -5.66 7.60 6.39
C GLN A 170 -6.07 6.78 5.15
N THR A 171 -5.17 6.45 4.22
CA THR A 171 -5.53 5.74 2.97
C THR A 171 -6.11 4.35 3.27
N SER A 172 -5.42 3.53 4.07
CA SER A 172 -5.86 2.16 4.37
C SER A 172 -7.16 2.13 5.18
N SER A 173 -7.28 3.00 6.18
CA SER A 173 -8.50 3.12 6.99
C SER A 173 -9.67 3.70 6.19
N TRP A 174 -9.44 4.57 5.21
CA TRP A 174 -10.46 5.08 4.30
C TRP A 174 -10.98 3.99 3.35
N TRP A 175 -10.10 3.19 2.75
CA TRP A 175 -10.53 2.05 1.92
C TRP A 175 -11.32 1.02 2.72
N GLN A 176 -10.91 0.75 3.97
CA GLN A 176 -11.46 -0.31 4.81
C GLN A 176 -12.42 0.19 5.90
N MET A 177 -12.95 1.41 5.78
CA MET A 177 -13.80 2.07 6.79
C MET A 177 -15.05 1.27 7.24
N ARG A 178 -15.39 0.17 6.55
CA ARG A 178 -16.51 -0.75 6.85
C ARG A 178 -16.14 -1.95 7.72
N ILE A 179 -14.86 -2.24 7.89
CA ILE A 179 -14.35 -3.41 8.65
C ILE A 179 -13.61 -2.93 9.89
N GLU A 180 -13.84 -3.57 11.03
CA GLU A 180 -13.00 -3.38 12.22
C GLU A 180 -11.64 -4.11 12.08
N PRO A 181 -10.53 -3.53 12.56
CA PRO A 181 -10.41 -2.31 13.38
C PRO A 181 -10.31 -0.99 12.58
N PHE A 182 -10.44 -1.04 11.25
CA PHE A 182 -10.24 0.13 10.39
C PHE A 182 -11.36 1.16 10.52
N THR A 183 -12.60 0.75 10.80
CA THR A 183 -13.69 1.67 11.16
C THR A 183 -13.31 2.52 12.37
N SER A 184 -12.89 1.88 13.47
CA SER A 184 -12.43 2.60 14.66
C SER A 184 -11.25 3.54 14.37
N ALA A 185 -10.25 3.06 13.61
CA ALA A 185 -9.11 3.89 13.24
C ALA A 185 -9.49 5.10 12.37
N HIS A 186 -10.40 4.90 11.39
CA HIS A 186 -10.89 5.97 10.53
C HIS A 186 -11.60 7.06 11.35
N LEU A 187 -12.46 6.66 12.29
CA LEU A 187 -13.15 7.58 13.19
C LEU A 187 -12.16 8.38 14.04
N ILE A 188 -11.15 7.73 14.64
CA ILE A 188 -10.14 8.41 15.46
C ILE A 188 -9.38 9.47 14.64
N LEU A 189 -8.99 9.14 13.40
CA LEU A 189 -8.32 10.07 12.50
C LEU A 189 -9.22 11.24 12.04
N GLN A 190 -10.55 11.08 12.14
CA GLN A 190 -11.57 12.05 11.71
C GLN A 190 -12.35 12.66 12.89
N ASN A 191 -11.71 12.82 14.06
CA ASN A 191 -12.31 13.43 15.26
C ASN A 191 -13.59 12.71 15.73
N CYS A 192 -13.54 11.37 15.72
CA CYS A 192 -14.59 10.45 16.15
C CYS A 192 -15.89 10.57 15.33
N LYS A 193 -15.82 11.01 14.07
CA LYS A 193 -16.96 11.07 13.15
C LYS A 193 -16.51 10.64 11.75
N PHE A 194 -17.44 10.09 10.98
CA PHE A 194 -17.18 9.90 9.55
C PHE A 194 -17.06 11.25 8.86
N ASP A 195 -16.27 11.28 7.79
CA ASP A 195 -16.15 12.44 6.92
C ASP A 195 -17.47 12.71 6.17
N ALA A 196 -17.55 13.82 5.44
CA ALA A 196 -18.70 14.14 4.61
C ALA A 196 -19.03 12.98 3.66
N PRO A 197 -20.30 12.58 3.49
CA PRO A 197 -20.67 11.39 2.71
C PRO A 197 -20.14 11.39 1.27
N ASP A 198 -20.03 12.57 0.64
CA ASP A 198 -19.46 12.75 -0.70
C ASP A 198 -17.95 12.46 -0.80
N ARG A 199 -17.23 12.47 0.33
CA ARG A 199 -15.79 12.15 0.41
C ARG A 199 -15.52 10.72 0.88
N LEU A 200 -16.55 10.00 1.30
CA LEU A 200 -16.41 8.61 1.74
C LEU A 200 -16.25 7.68 0.54
N PHE A 201 -15.48 6.60 0.75
CA PHE A 201 -15.36 5.53 -0.24
C PHE A 201 -16.72 4.86 -0.41
N SER A 202 -17.40 5.15 -1.52
CA SER A 202 -18.79 4.72 -1.78
C SER A 202 -18.99 4.08 -3.14
N ASN A 203 -18.09 4.32 -4.10
CA ASN A 203 -18.15 3.79 -5.45
C ASN A 203 -16.73 3.59 -5.99
N THR A 204 -16.42 2.37 -6.45
CA THR A 204 -15.10 2.02 -6.99
C THR A 204 -14.78 2.80 -8.27
N PHE A 205 -15.73 2.92 -9.21
CA PHE A 205 -15.53 3.66 -10.45
C PHE A 205 -15.26 5.14 -10.21
N SER A 206 -16.09 5.78 -9.38
CA SER A 206 -15.90 7.19 -9.02
C SER A 206 -14.55 7.40 -8.34
N GLN A 207 -14.09 6.45 -7.52
CA GLN A 207 -12.79 6.53 -6.86
C GLN A 207 -11.64 6.51 -7.87
N PHE A 208 -11.62 5.56 -8.81
CA PHE A 208 -10.56 5.52 -9.83
C PHE A 208 -10.56 6.76 -10.73
N LYS A 209 -11.75 7.20 -11.15
CA LYS A 209 -11.90 8.44 -11.90
C LYS A 209 -11.33 9.62 -11.12
N ASN A 210 -11.71 9.77 -9.85
CA ASN A 210 -11.24 10.84 -8.98
C ASN A 210 -9.73 10.80 -8.77
N ALA A 211 -9.12 9.63 -8.57
CA ALA A 211 -7.67 9.50 -8.43
C ALA A 211 -6.91 9.99 -9.67
N LEU A 212 -7.52 9.93 -10.86
CA LEU A 212 -6.93 10.38 -12.12
C LEU A 212 -7.26 11.83 -12.49
N THR A 213 -8.41 12.35 -12.06
CA THR A 213 -8.89 13.69 -12.47
C THR A 213 -8.81 14.74 -11.36
N ASN A 214 -9.02 14.36 -10.10
CA ASN A 214 -9.03 15.31 -8.99
C ASN A 214 -7.60 15.65 -8.58
N GLN A 215 -7.27 16.94 -8.53
CA GLN A 215 -5.94 17.42 -8.13
C GLN A 215 -5.57 17.03 -6.70
N GLN A 216 -6.56 16.80 -5.83
CA GLN A 216 -6.41 16.48 -4.41
C GLN A 216 -6.32 14.99 -4.10
N ASN A 217 -6.60 14.12 -5.08
CA ASN A 217 -6.59 12.67 -4.91
C ASN A 217 -5.52 12.04 -5.81
N CYS A 218 -4.75 11.13 -5.26
CA CYS A 218 -3.77 10.34 -6.00
C CYS A 218 -3.48 9.02 -5.28
N GLU A 219 -4.50 8.43 -4.63
CA GLU A 219 -4.31 7.20 -3.85
C GLU A 219 -4.11 5.99 -4.78
N GLU A 220 -3.00 5.28 -4.57
CA GLU A 220 -2.90 3.89 -5.03
C GLU A 220 -3.84 3.00 -4.20
N VAL A 221 -3.98 1.72 -4.56
CA VAL A 221 -4.96 0.82 -3.93
C VAL A 221 -4.33 -0.07 -2.86
N ILE A 222 -5.18 -0.63 -2.00
CA ILE A 222 -4.80 -1.64 -1.01
C ILE A 222 -4.73 -3.04 -1.65
N ALA A 223 -4.05 -3.97 -1.00
CA ALA A 223 -3.89 -5.34 -1.48
C ALA A 223 -5.23 -6.09 -1.54
N GLU A 224 -6.12 -5.83 -0.59
CA GLU A 224 -7.43 -6.46 -0.40
C GLU A 224 -8.30 -6.38 -1.66
N LEU A 225 -8.12 -5.34 -2.48
CA LEU A 225 -8.82 -5.19 -3.76
C LEU A 225 -8.63 -6.39 -4.71
N PHE A 226 -7.57 -7.17 -4.53
CA PHE A 226 -7.22 -8.31 -5.39
C PHE A 226 -7.51 -9.68 -4.76
N TYR A 227 -8.02 -9.73 -3.52
CA TYR A 227 -8.26 -11.01 -2.85
C TYR A 227 -9.39 -11.03 -1.80
N ASP A 228 -9.82 -9.90 -1.25
CA ASP A 228 -10.83 -9.82 -0.20
C ASP A 228 -11.96 -8.82 -0.55
N PRO A 229 -13.18 -9.29 -0.85
CA PRO A 229 -14.31 -8.40 -1.12
C PRO A 229 -14.95 -7.82 0.15
N SER A 230 -14.55 -8.24 1.35
CA SER A 230 -15.22 -7.87 2.61
C SER A 230 -15.31 -6.36 2.81
N PHE A 231 -14.32 -5.58 2.35
CA PHE A 231 -14.27 -4.13 2.57
C PHE A 231 -15.33 -3.36 1.76
N LEU A 232 -15.96 -4.04 0.80
CA LEU A 232 -17.04 -3.49 -0.03
C LEU A 232 -18.40 -3.59 0.68
N PHE A 233 -18.52 -4.36 1.76
CA PHE A 233 -19.80 -4.60 2.45
C PHE A 233 -19.89 -3.85 3.78
N ASN A 234 -20.99 -3.12 3.99
CA ASN A 234 -21.33 -2.50 5.28
C ASN A 234 -22.04 -3.50 6.19
N VAL A 235 -21.36 -4.60 6.53
CA VAL A 235 -21.93 -5.68 7.37
C VAL A 235 -22.27 -5.20 8.78
N ASN A 236 -21.56 -4.19 9.27
CA ASN A 236 -21.74 -3.59 10.60
C ASN A 236 -22.85 -2.54 10.66
N LEU A 237 -23.57 -2.30 9.55
CA LEU A 237 -24.67 -1.34 9.45
C LEU A 237 -24.29 0.07 9.94
N GLN A 238 -23.06 0.49 9.65
CA GLN A 238 -22.57 1.83 10.00
C GLN A 238 -23.40 2.90 9.28
N GLU A 239 -23.69 3.99 9.97
CA GLU A 239 -24.44 5.12 9.43
C GLU A 239 -23.48 6.14 8.80
N PHE A 240 -23.32 6.05 7.48
CA PHE A 240 -22.44 6.93 6.69
C PHE A 240 -23.14 8.19 6.15
N GLY A 241 -24.44 8.39 6.44
CA GLY A 241 -25.21 9.52 5.95
C GLY A 241 -25.61 9.41 4.46
N SER A 242 -25.92 10.56 3.86
CA SER A 242 -26.33 10.67 2.45
C SER A 242 -25.51 11.74 1.74
N THR A 243 -25.16 11.49 0.48
CA THR A 243 -24.46 12.44 -0.38
C THR A 243 -25.32 13.68 -0.65
N GLN A 244 -24.73 14.75 -1.20
CA GLN A 244 -25.49 15.94 -1.62
C GLN A 244 -26.55 15.62 -2.68
N ALA A 245 -26.36 14.54 -3.45
CA ALA A 245 -27.35 14.02 -4.40
C ALA A 245 -28.49 13.24 -3.74
N GLY A 246 -28.51 13.13 -2.40
CA GLY A 246 -29.54 12.44 -1.63
C GLY A 246 -29.37 10.92 -1.57
N GLU A 247 -28.22 10.39 -1.98
CA GLU A 247 -28.00 8.95 -2.02
C GLU A 247 -27.42 8.45 -0.69
N LYS A 248 -28.06 7.44 -0.07
CA LYS A 248 -27.54 6.82 1.16
C LYS A 248 -26.23 6.09 0.87
N VAL A 249 -25.23 6.35 1.71
CA VAL A 249 -23.94 5.64 1.67
C VAL A 249 -24.05 4.37 2.52
N GLY A 250 -23.74 3.22 1.93
CA GLY A 250 -23.87 1.89 2.54
C GLY A 250 -22.79 0.95 2.03
N ASN A 251 -23.17 -0.17 1.41
CA ASN A 251 -22.22 -0.99 0.63
C ASN A 251 -21.55 -0.15 -0.46
N VAL A 252 -20.31 -0.48 -0.78
CA VAL A 252 -19.60 0.16 -1.90
C VAL A 252 -20.23 -0.29 -3.20
N ARG A 253 -20.53 0.67 -4.07
CA ARG A 253 -21.06 0.39 -5.41
C ARG A 253 -19.94 -0.07 -6.33
N ILE A 254 -20.22 -1.15 -7.04
CA ILE A 254 -19.40 -1.68 -8.12
C ILE A 254 -20.05 -1.35 -9.47
N PRO A 255 -19.28 -1.30 -10.57
CA PRO A 255 -19.86 -1.06 -11.90
C PRO A 255 -20.81 -2.18 -12.33
N ASP A 256 -21.88 -1.83 -13.06
CA ASP A 256 -22.93 -2.77 -13.50
C ASP A 256 -22.43 -3.89 -14.42
N MET A 257 -21.21 -3.77 -14.96
CA MET A 257 -20.58 -4.82 -15.77
C MET A 257 -20.07 -6.01 -14.94
N PHE A 258 -19.97 -5.85 -13.62
CA PHE A 258 -19.63 -6.92 -12.69
C PHE A 258 -20.91 -7.47 -12.06
N GLN A 259 -20.95 -8.78 -11.83
CA GLN A 259 -22.16 -9.43 -11.30
C GLN A 259 -22.41 -9.04 -9.85
N ASP A 260 -21.35 -9.03 -9.04
CA ASP A 260 -21.36 -8.66 -7.64
C ASP A 260 -19.93 -8.25 -7.19
N ALA A 261 -19.79 -7.89 -5.91
CA ALA A 261 -18.52 -7.47 -5.34
C ALA A 261 -17.44 -8.59 -5.32
N ILE A 262 -17.86 -9.85 -5.25
CA ILE A 262 -16.94 -11.00 -5.26
C ILE A 262 -16.38 -11.15 -6.68
N ASN A 263 -17.26 -11.19 -7.68
CA ASN A 263 -16.90 -11.20 -9.09
C ASN A 263 -16.02 -10.01 -9.47
N TYR A 264 -16.30 -8.82 -8.93
CA TYR A 264 -15.46 -7.65 -9.11
C TYR A 264 -14.02 -7.90 -8.64
N VAL A 265 -13.82 -8.35 -7.39
CA VAL A 265 -12.48 -8.65 -6.84
C VAL A 265 -11.78 -9.77 -7.62
N ASP A 266 -12.51 -10.81 -8.01
CA ASP A 266 -11.96 -11.91 -8.83
C ASP A 266 -11.45 -11.40 -10.18
N VAL A 267 -12.21 -10.52 -10.84
CA VAL A 267 -11.78 -9.91 -12.11
C VAL A 267 -10.58 -8.99 -11.89
N MET A 268 -10.50 -8.26 -10.78
CA MET A 268 -9.30 -7.46 -10.45
C MET A 268 -8.07 -8.32 -10.28
N SER A 269 -8.22 -9.44 -9.58
CA SER A 269 -7.15 -10.42 -9.38
C SER A 269 -6.64 -10.96 -10.72
N GLN A 270 -7.55 -11.40 -11.58
CA GLN A 270 -7.21 -11.89 -12.92
C GLN A 270 -6.56 -10.81 -13.79
N PHE A 271 -7.01 -9.57 -13.66
CA PHE A 271 -6.47 -8.46 -14.42
C PHE A 271 -5.03 -8.15 -14.01
N LEU A 272 -4.74 -8.12 -12.71
CA LEU A 272 -3.38 -7.93 -12.18
C LEU A 272 -2.38 -8.98 -12.71
N GLU A 273 -2.86 -10.20 -12.96
CA GLU A 273 -2.06 -11.33 -13.47
C GLU A 273 -1.89 -11.34 -14.99
N GLN A 274 -2.42 -10.37 -15.73
CA GLN A 274 -2.25 -10.32 -17.18
C GLN A 274 -0.79 -10.14 -17.60
N LYS A 275 -0.31 -11.03 -18.47
CA LYS A 275 1.07 -11.00 -19.01
C LYS A 275 1.42 -9.69 -19.72
N SER A 276 0.43 -9.05 -20.35
CA SER A 276 0.57 -7.74 -21.02
C SER A 276 0.96 -6.62 -20.04
N LEU A 277 0.59 -6.72 -18.77
CA LEU A 277 0.91 -5.73 -17.74
C LEU A 277 2.29 -5.92 -17.13
N LYS A 278 2.90 -7.11 -17.26
CA LYS A 278 4.15 -7.46 -16.56
C LYS A 278 5.26 -6.42 -16.69
N ALA A 279 5.48 -5.89 -17.89
CA ALA A 279 6.47 -4.84 -18.14
C ALA A 279 6.09 -3.51 -17.47
N GLN A 280 4.81 -3.14 -17.48
CA GLN A 280 4.31 -1.94 -16.83
C GLN A 280 4.35 -2.06 -15.30
N ILE A 281 4.09 -3.24 -14.74
CA ILE A 281 4.23 -3.52 -13.31
C ILE A 281 5.67 -3.32 -12.86
N MET A 282 6.66 -3.82 -13.61
CA MET A 282 8.07 -3.59 -13.29
C MET A 282 8.42 -2.09 -13.30
N GLN A 283 7.89 -1.32 -14.25
CA GLN A 283 8.09 0.13 -14.31
C GLN A 283 7.44 0.83 -13.12
N TRP A 284 6.24 0.42 -12.74
CA TRP A 284 5.54 0.95 -11.57
C TRP A 284 6.28 0.64 -10.27
N VAL A 285 6.74 -0.60 -10.09
CA VAL A 285 7.55 -1.00 -8.92
C VAL A 285 8.81 -0.17 -8.83
N GLN A 286 9.52 -0.01 -9.95
CA GLN A 286 10.71 0.83 -9.99
C GLN A 286 10.40 2.27 -9.61
N MET A 287 9.30 2.84 -10.08
CA MET A 287 8.91 4.22 -9.77
C MET A 287 8.48 4.42 -8.31
N VAL A 288 7.80 3.44 -7.70
CA VAL A 288 7.22 3.56 -6.35
C VAL A 288 8.22 3.21 -5.25
N PHE A 289 9.15 2.28 -5.51
CA PHE A 289 10.03 1.70 -4.49
C PHE A 289 11.53 1.93 -4.73
N SER A 290 11.92 2.70 -5.76
CA SER A 290 13.32 3.09 -6.00
C SER A 290 13.89 4.01 -4.92
#